data_AF-A0A1Z1M9J8-F1
#
_entry.id   AF-A0A1Z1M9J8-F1
#
_cell.length_a   1.000
_cell.length_b   1.000
_cell.length_c   1.000
_cell.angle_alpha   90.00
_cell.angle_beta   90.00
_cell.angle_gamma   90.00
#
_symmetry.space_group_name_H-M   'P 1'
#
loop_
_entity.id
_entity.type
_entity.pdbx_description
1 polymer ?
#
loop_
_entity_poly.entity_id
_entity_poly.type
_entity_poly.pdbx_seq_one_letter_code
_entity_poly.pdbx_strand_id
1 'polypeptide(L)' 'MENMWSAKIAAVMIICNLLSIGIGRYSIKVRGLGPSIPLLGLEGLGLPELLATTSLGHVIGAGAILGLRSIEYL' A
#
# COMPACT_ATOMS: atom_id res chain seq x y z
N MET A 1 3.99 17.25 22.83
CA MET A 1 3.32 17.03 21.52
C MET A 1 4.33 16.26 20.68
N GLU A 2 4.49 14.98 21.01
CA GLU A 2 5.46 14.10 20.35
C GLU A 2 5.06 13.98 18.87
N ASN A 3 6.02 14.12 17.96
CA ASN A 3 5.79 14.07 16.52
C ASN A 3 5.11 12.75 16.16
N MET A 4 3.78 12.79 16.01
CA MET A 4 2.94 11.62 15.73
C MET A 4 3.27 10.97 14.38
N TRP A 5 4.14 11.61 13.60
CA TRP A 5 4.66 11.14 12.33
C TRP A 5 6.20 11.14 12.35
N SER A 6 6.80 9.98 12.13
CA SER A 6 8.24 9.72 12.16
C SER A 6 8.66 9.00 10.88
N ALA A 7 9.93 9.15 10.47
CA ALA A 7 10.47 8.45 9.30
C ALA A 7 10.30 6.92 9.38
N LYS A 8 10.26 6.37 10.60
CA LYS A 8 9.94 4.95 10.85
C LYS A 8 8.51 4.60 10.43
N ILE A 9 7.53 5.44 10.77
CA ILE A 9 6.11 5.26 10.38
C ILE A 9 5.99 5.28 8.86
N ALA A 10 6.65 6.24 8.21
CA ALA A 10 6.66 6.36 6.76
C ALA A 10 7.26 5.11 6.09
N ALA A 11 8.38 4.58 6.62
CA ALA A 11 8.99 3.36 6.11
C ALA A 11 8.05 2.15 6.22
N VAL A 12 7.38 1.97 7.36
CA VAL A 12 6.39 0.89 7.56
C VAL A 12 5.23 1.02 6.56
N MET A 13 4.70 2.24 6.36
CA MET A 13 3.61 2.49 5.41
C MET A 13 4.00 2.16 3.96
N ILE A 14 5.22 2.53 3.54
CA ILE A 14 5.73 2.23 2.20
C ILE A 14 5.85 0.71 2.00
N ILE A 15 6.37 -0.02 2.99
CA ILE A 15 6.49 -1.48 2.95
C ILE A 15 5.11 -2.13 2.82
N CYS A 16 4.12 -1.71 3.62
CA CYS A 16 2.75 -2.23 3.54
C CYS A 16 2.08 -1.98 2.18
N ASN A 17 2.32 -0.81 1.58
CA ASN A 17 1.85 -0.50 0.23
C ASN A 17 2.52 -1.39 -0.83
N LEU A 18 3.85 -1.57 -0.77
CA LEU A 18 4.58 -2.44 -1.70
C LEU A 18 4.09 -3.90 -1.63
N LEU A 19 3.88 -4.41 -0.41
CA LEU A 19 3.31 -5.74 -0.20
C LEU A 19 1.91 -5.86 -0.79
N SER A 20 1.05 -4.85 -0.58
CA SER A 20 -0.32 -4.87 -1.11
C SER A 20 -0.38 -4.76 -2.62
N ILE A 21 0.53 -4.01 -3.25
CA ILE A 21 0.68 -3.97 -4.71
C ILE A 21 1.13 -5.33 -5.24
N GLY A 22 2.08 -5.99 -4.57
CA GLY A 22 2.52 -7.35 -4.91
C GLY A 22 1.39 -8.37 -4.81
N ILE A 23 0.65 -8.38 -3.69
CA ILE A 23 -0.53 -9.24 -3.48
C ILE A 23 -1.60 -8.94 -4.53
N GLY A 24 -1.84 -7.66 -4.82
CA GLY A 24 -2.80 -7.22 -5.83
C GLY A 24 -2.45 -7.72 -7.22
N ARG A 25 -1.17 -7.71 -7.61
CA ARG A 25 -0.75 -8.32 -8.87
C ARG A 25 -1.16 -9.79 -8.93
N TYR A 26 -0.94 -10.59 -7.89
CA TYR A 26 -1.30 -12.02 -7.95
C TYR A 26 -2.80 -12.30 -7.72
N SER A 27 -3.50 -11.43 -6.99
CA SER A 27 -4.89 -11.68 -6.54
C SER A 27 -5.96 -11.10 -7.45
N ILE A 28 -5.65 -10.04 -8.21
CA ILE A 28 -6.63 -9.41 -9.11
C ILE A 28 -6.83 -10.31 -10.34
N LYS A 29 -8.00 -10.95 -10.37
CA LYS A 29 -8.45 -11.82 -11.46
C LYS A 29 -8.94 -11.05 -12.69
N VAL A 30 -9.52 -9.88 -12.49
CA VAL A 30 -10.02 -9.02 -13.57
C VAL A 30 -9.17 -7.78 -13.66
N ARG A 31 -8.17 -7.82 -14.54
CA ARG A 31 -7.19 -6.75 -14.73
C ARG A 31 -7.59 -5.85 -15.90
N GLY A 32 -7.20 -4.59 -15.87
CA GLY A 32 -7.43 -3.66 -16.99
C GLY A 32 -8.86 -3.14 -17.15
N LEU A 33 -9.73 -3.29 -16.14
CA LEU A 33 -11.03 -2.63 -16.11
C LEU A 33 -10.85 -1.13 -15.79
N GLY A 34 -10.40 -0.34 -16.75
CA GLY A 34 -10.23 1.10 -16.57
C GLY A 34 -9.08 1.68 -17.40
N PRO A 35 -8.88 3.01 -17.36
CA PRO A 35 -7.83 3.66 -18.13
C PRO A 35 -6.46 3.09 -17.77
N SER A 36 -5.76 2.60 -18.79
CA SER A 36 -4.39 2.13 -18.69
C SER A 36 -3.48 3.32 -18.42
N ILE A 37 -2.86 3.39 -17.23
CA ILE A 37 -1.76 4.34 -17.04
C ILE A 37 -0.50 3.69 -17.61
N PRO A 38 0.27 4.37 -18.47
CA PRO A 38 1.63 3.95 -18.80
C PRO A 38 2.55 4.27 -17.61
N LEU A 39 2.34 3.59 -16.47
CA LEU A 39 3.19 3.74 -15.29
C LEU A 39 4.25 2.64 -15.30
N LEU A 40 5.50 3.03 -15.60
CA LEU A 40 6.72 2.23 -15.35
C LEU A 40 6.70 0.79 -15.91
N GLY A 41 6.31 0.60 -17.17
CA GLY A 41 6.51 -0.68 -17.87
C GLY A 41 5.78 -1.90 -17.27
N LEU A 42 4.92 -1.70 -16.26
CA LEU A 42 4.01 -2.74 -15.77
C LEU A 42 2.79 -2.77 -16.70
N GLU A 43 2.94 -3.44 -17.84
CA GLU A 43 1.79 -3.77 -18.70
C GLU A 43 0.73 -4.49 -17.84
N GLY A 44 -0.48 -3.94 -17.82
CA GLY A 44 -1.64 -4.55 -17.15
C GLY A 44 -1.83 -4.24 -15.67
N LEU A 45 -1.42 -3.07 -15.16
CA LEU A 45 -1.93 -2.55 -13.87
C LEU A 45 -2.68 -1.24 -14.14
N GLY A 46 -4.01 -1.31 -14.24
CA GLY A 46 -4.86 -0.14 -14.49
C GLY A 46 -4.88 0.84 -13.32
N LEU A 47 -5.32 2.07 -13.59
CA LEU A 47 -5.61 3.10 -12.56
C LEU A 47 -6.42 2.57 -11.37
N PRO A 48 -7.51 1.81 -11.57
CA PRO A 48 -8.29 1.29 -10.45
C PRO A 48 -7.56 0.19 -9.68
N GLU A 49 -6.70 -0.59 -10.32
CA GLU A 49 -5.91 -1.63 -9.65
C GLU A 49 -4.85 -1.01 -8.75
N LEU A 50 -4.19 0.07 -9.20
CA LEU A 50 -3.23 0.80 -8.39
C LEU A 50 -3.92 1.46 -7.19
N LEU A 51 -5.05 2.12 -7.41
CA LEU A 51 -5.82 2.75 -6.34
C LEU A 51 -6.36 1.72 -5.33
N ALA A 52 -6.87 0.58 -5.79
CA ALA A 52 -7.36 -0.48 -4.92
C ALA A 52 -6.24 -1.07 -4.06
N THR A 53 -5.09 -1.38 -4.66
CA THR A 53 -3.95 -2.00 -3.95
C THR A 53 -3.28 -1.04 -2.98
N THR A 54 -3.14 0.23 -3.32
CA THR A 54 -2.63 1.26 -2.41
C THR A 54 -3.61 1.58 -1.28
N SER A 55 -4.91 1.58 -1.54
CA SER A 55 -5.93 1.73 -0.49
C SER A 55 -5.89 0.56 0.50
N LEU A 56 -5.78 -0.68 0.01
CA LEU A 56 -5.57 -1.85 0.85
C LEU A 56 -4.26 -1.73 1.66
N GLY A 57 -3.18 -1.28 1.03
CA GLY A 57 -1.91 -1.00 1.69
C GLY A 57 -2.00 0.01 2.81
N HIS A 58 -2.83 1.04 2.67
CA HIS A 58 -3.08 2.02 3.74
C HIS A 58 -3.88 1.43 4.91
N VAL A 59 -4.87 0.56 4.66
CA VAL A 59 -5.62 -0.13 5.72
C VAL A 59 -4.70 -1.04 6.52
N ILE A 60 -3.90 -1.86 5.84
CA ILE A 60 -2.91 -2.74 6.48
C ILE A 60 -1.84 -1.92 7.19
N GLY A 61 -1.35 -0.85 6.57
CA GLY A 61 -0.34 0.04 7.12
C GLY A 61 -0.82 0.74 8.40
N ALA A 62 -2.04 1.25 8.42
CA ALA A 62 -2.64 1.87 9.61
C ALA A 62 -2.76 0.84 10.76
N GLY A 63 -3.21 -0.38 10.46
CA GLY A 63 -3.28 -1.47 11.46
C GLY A 63 -1.90 -1.85 12.00
N ALA A 64 -0.90 -1.97 11.13
CA ALA A 64 0.47 -2.26 11.53
C ALA A 64 1.05 -1.13 12.40
N ILE A 65 0.95 0.12 11.97
CA ILE A 65 1.47 1.27 12.74
C ILE A 65 0.82 1.32 14.12
N LEU A 66 -0.50 1.14 14.21
CA LEU A 66 -1.20 1.14 15.48
C LEU A 66 -0.73 -0.01 16.38
N GLY A 67 -0.56 -1.22 15.81
CA GLY A 67 -0.04 -2.39 16.52
C GLY A 67 1.40 -2.23 17.02
N LEU A 68 2.32 -1.72 16.18
CA LEU A 68 3.71 -1.48 16.57
C LEU A 68 3.80 -0.40 17.67
N ARG A 69 2.93 0.62 17.60
CA ARG A 69 2.81 1.65 18.64
C ARG A 69 2.28 1.08 19.94
N SER A 70 1.32 0.15 19.89
CA SER A 70 0.81 -0.53 21.10
C SER A 70 1.86 -1.37 21.82
N ILE A 71 2.91 -1.82 21.12
CA ILE A 71 4.03 -2.59 21.70
C ILE A 71 5.21 -1.65 22.06
N GLU A 72 5.01 -0.32 22.02
CA GLU A 72 6.03 0.71 22.30
C GLU A 72 7.30 0.62 21.44
N TYR A 73 7.24 -0.10 20.33
CA TYR A 73 8.36 -0.19 19.39
C TYR A 73 8.51 1.08 18.53
N LEU A 74 7.41 1.83 18.40
CA LEU A 74 7.26 3.06 17.63
C LEU A 74 6.67 4.18 18.47
#